data_AF-A0A417Z5A6-F1
#
_entry.id   AF-A0A417Z5A6-F1
#
_cell.length_a   1.000
_cell.length_b   1.000
_cell.length_c   1.000
_cell.angle_alpha   90.00
_cell.angle_beta   90.00
_cell.angle_gamma   90.00
#
_symmetry.space_group_name_H-M   'P 1'
#
loop_
_entity.id
_entity.type
_entity.pdbx_description
1 polymer ?
#
loop_
_entity_poly.entity_id
_entity_poly.type
_entity_poly.pdbx_seq_one_letter_code
_entity_poly.pdbx_strand_id
1 'polypeptide(L)' 'MNEENKLLDYLKANHIKQQQVAEIIGRSLSTTNRKINNHSDFTKREIKKLHSSLNIPIDIII' A
#
# COMPACT_ATOMS: atom_id res chain seq x y z
N MET A 1 -7.62 18.28 8.56
CA MET A 1 -7.65 18.08 7.10
C MET A 1 -7.41 16.61 6.87
N ASN A 2 -8.41 15.85 6.42
CA ASN A 2 -8.20 14.48 5.99
C ASN A 2 -7.47 14.56 4.65
N GLU A 3 -6.16 14.33 4.63
CA GLU A 3 -5.49 14.02 3.38
C GLU A 3 -6.14 12.75 2.82
N GLU A 4 -6.71 12.84 1.62
CA GLU A 4 -7.27 11.69 0.91
C GLU A 4 -6.15 10.66 0.68
N ASN A 5 -6.21 9.57 1.42
CA ASN A 5 -5.29 8.47 1.27
C ASN A 5 -5.80 7.55 0.16
N LYS A 6 -5.46 7.91 -1.09
CA LYS A 6 -5.87 7.19 -2.30
C LYS A 6 -5.56 5.69 -2.23
N LEU A 7 -4.40 5.33 -1.67
CA LEU A 7 -4.01 3.93 -1.49
C LEU A 7 -4.94 3.23 -0.51
N LEU A 8 -5.19 3.82 0.66
CA LEU A 8 -6.09 3.24 1.65
C LEU A 8 -7.52 3.07 1.12
N ASP A 9 -8.01 4.03 0.34
CA ASP A 9 -9.34 3.97 -0.26
C ASP A 9 -9.42 2.90 -1.35
N TYR A 10 -8.38 2.77 -2.18
CA TYR A 10 -8.26 1.67 -3.14
C TYR A 10 -8.27 0.31 -2.44
N LEU A 11 -7.50 0.17 -1.34
CA LEU A 11 -7.45 -1.08 -0.58
C LEU A 11 -8.83 -1.45 -0.02
N LYS A 12 -9.56 -0.47 0.53
CA LYS A 12 -10.93 -0.68 1.03
C LYS A 12 -11.90 -1.07 -0.09
N ALA A 13 -11.87 -0.36 -1.21
CA ALA A 13 -12.74 -0.61 -2.35
C ALA A 13 -12.53 -2.01 -2.97
N ASN A 14 -11.29 -2.53 -2.91
CA ASN A 14 -10.93 -3.84 -3.43
C ASN A 14 -10.92 -4.94 -2.36
N HIS A 15 -11.40 -4.67 -1.13
CA HIS A 15 -11.40 -5.59 0.01
C HIS A 15 -10.01 -6.17 0.34
N ILE A 16 -8.94 -5.42 0.06
CA ILE A 16 -7.56 -5.81 0.34
C ILE A 16 -7.23 -5.43 1.79
N LYS A 17 -6.86 -6.42 2.59
CA LYS A 17 -6.44 -6.18 3.98
C LYS A 17 -5.02 -5.64 4.00
N GLN A 18 -4.74 -4.71 4.91
CA GLN A 18 -3.38 -4.19 5.15
C GLN A 18 -2.38 -5.30 5.49
N GLN A 19 -2.85 -6.37 6.15
CA GLN A 19 -2.06 -7.57 6.42
C GLN A 19 -1.57 -8.26 5.13
N GLN A 20 -2.40 -8.34 4.09
CA GLN A 20 -2.00 -8.92 2.79
C GLN A 20 -0.95 -8.05 2.10
N VAL A 21 -1.10 -6.72 2.18
CA VAL A 21 -0.10 -5.77 1.68
C VAL A 21 1.25 -6.04 2.35
N ALA A 22 1.25 -6.19 3.68
CA ALA A 22 2.43 -6.44 4.49
C ALA A 22 3.12 -7.75 4.11
N GLU A 23 2.35 -8.83 3.91
CA GLU A 23 2.85 -10.14 3.46
C GLU A 23 3.52 -10.06 2.08
N ILE A 24 2.90 -9.37 1.12
CA ILE A 24 3.44 -9.23 -0.25
C ILE A 24 4.77 -8.47 -0.26
N ILE A 25 4.85 -7.37 0.49
CA ILE A 25 6.09 -6.58 0.56
C ILE A 25 7.12 -7.18 1.52
N GLY A 26 6.76 -8.19 2.32
CA GLY A 26 7.63 -8.84 3.29
C GLY A 26 8.01 -7.92 4.45
N ARG A 27 7.02 -7.17 4.98
CA ARG A 27 7.20 -6.22 6.10
C ARG A 27 6.19 -6.50 7.20
N SER A 28 6.40 -5.90 8.37
CA SER A 28 5.40 -5.94 9.44
C SER A 28 4.18 -5.10 9.09
N LEU A 29 3.05 -5.39 9.72
CA LEU A 29 1.83 -4.59 9.60
C LEU A 29 2.06 -3.13 10.01
N SER A 30 2.83 -2.88 11.07
CA SER A 30 3.14 -1.53 11.55
C SER A 30 3.95 -0.72 10.54
N THR A 31 5.01 -1.30 9.96
CA THR A 31 5.80 -0.64 8.90
C THR A 31 4.96 -0.39 7.65
N THR A 32 4.12 -1.34 7.28
CA THR A 32 3.22 -1.23 6.13
C THR A 32 2.20 -0.11 6.34
N ASN A 33 1.59 -0.03 7.53
CA ASN A 33 0.62 1.01 7.85
C ASN A 33 1.26 2.41 7.88
N ARG A 34 2.53 2.53 8.32
CA ARG A 34 3.26 3.78 8.17
C ARG A 34 3.41 4.19 6.71
N LYS A 35 3.73 3.24 5.82
CA LYS A 35 3.84 3.50 4.39
C LYS A 35 2.51 3.86 3.75
N ILE A 36 1.45 3.10 4.06
CA ILE A 36 0.10 3.37 3.56
C ILE A 36 -0.35 4.77 3.97
N ASN A 37 -0.07 5.20 5.20
CA ASN A 37 -0.43 6.54 5.70
C ASN A 37 0.62 7.61 5.39
N ASN A 38 1.44 7.43 4.33
CA ASN A 38 2.41 8.42 3.85
C ASN A 38 3.47 8.87 4.88
N HIS A 39 3.71 8.09 5.95
CA HIS A 39 4.78 8.35 6.92
C HIS A 39 6.14 7.78 6.50
N SER A 40 6.18 7.01 5.39
CA SER A 40 7.40 6.54 4.74
C SER A 40 7.11 6.01 3.33
N ASP A 41 8.07 6.15 2.42
CA ASP A 41 7.84 5.78 1.02
C ASP A 41 7.94 4.26 0.78
N PHE A 42 7.22 3.77 -0.22
CA PHE A 42 7.45 2.44 -0.78
C PHE A 42 8.71 2.43 -1.64
N THR A 43 9.52 1.39 -1.52
CA THR A 43 10.65 1.20 -2.43
C THR A 43 10.16 0.77 -3.82
N LYS A 44 10.94 1.02 -4.87
CA LYS A 44 10.62 0.56 -6.24
C LYS A 44 10.27 -0.94 -6.32
N ARG A 45 10.96 -1.77 -5.53
CA ARG A 45 10.70 -3.21 -5.46
C ARG A 45 9.35 -3.52 -4.80
N GLU A 46 8.99 -2.79 -3.75
CA GLU A 46 7.71 -2.93 -3.06
C GLU A 46 6.56 -2.47 -3.98
N ILE A 47 6.70 -1.32 -4.65
CA ILE A 47 5.73 -0.81 -5.65
C ILE A 47 5.49 -1.85 -6.74
N LYS A 48 6.56 -2.40 -7.33
CA LYS A 48 6.45 -3.43 -8.37
C LYS A 48 5.70 -4.66 -7.88
N LYS A 49 5.99 -5.14 -6.66
CA LYS A 49 5.28 -6.29 -6.07
C LYS A 49 3.80 -5.99 -5.86
N LEU A 50 3.47 -4.83 -5.30
CA LEU A 50 2.07 -4.42 -5.07
C LEU A 50 1.30 -4.30 -6.38
N HIS A 51 1.92 -3.71 -7.39
CA HIS A 51 1.33 -3.64 -8.73
C HIS A 51 1.11 -5.03 -9.33
N SER A 52 2.12 -5.91 -9.31
CA SER A 52 2.01 -7.24 -9.90
C SER A 52 1.12 -8.22 -9.13
N SER A 53 1.01 -8.09 -7.80
CA SER A 53 0.27 -9.04 -6.97
C SER A 53 -1.16 -8.60 -6.65
N LEU A 54 -1.42 -7.29 -6.59
CA LEU A 54 -2.72 -6.71 -6.20
C LEU A 54 -3.34 -5.84 -7.29
N ASN A 55 -2.69 -5.73 -8.46
CA ASN A 55 -3.09 -4.86 -9.56
C ASN A 55 -3.28 -3.39 -9.14
N ILE A 56 -2.57 -2.95 -8.10
CA ILE A 56 -2.65 -1.55 -7.64
C ILE A 56 -1.98 -0.65 -8.69
N PRO A 57 -2.68 0.36 -9.21
CA PRO A 57 -2.08 1.37 -10.10
C PRO A 57 -0.91 2.10 -9.43
N ILE A 58 0.19 2.31 -10.15
CA ILE A 58 1.42 2.87 -9.59
C ILE A 58 1.21 4.32 -9.09
N ASP A 59 0.39 5.09 -9.80
CA ASP A 59 -0.04 6.45 -9.47
C ASP A 59 -0.85 6.55 -8.17
N ILE A 60 -1.39 5.43 -7.67
CA ILE A 60 -2.05 5.35 -6.37
C ILE A 60 -1.05 5.11 -5.24
N ILE A 61 0.14 4.55 -5.53
CA ILE A 61 1.17 4.19 -4.55
C ILE A 61 2.19 5.33 -4.34
N ILE A 62 2.40 6.18 -5.36
CA ILE A 62 3.38 7.28 -5.38
C ILE A 62 2.75 8.56 -4.83
#